data_AF-A0A973Q278-F1
#
_entry.id   AF-A0A973Q278-F1
#
_cell.length_a   1.000
_cell.length_b   1.000
_cell.length_c   1.000
_cell.angle_alpha   90.00
_cell.angle_beta   90.00
_cell.angle_gamma   90.00
#
_symmetry.space_group_name_H-M   'P 1'
#
loop_
_entity.id
_entity.type
_entity.pdbx_description
1 polymer ?
#
loop_
_entity_poly.entity_id
_entity_poly.type
_entity_poly.pdbx_seq_one_letter_code
_entity_poly.pdbx_strand_id
1 'polypeptide(L)'
;MYEYAAQLAKVVDGDTVDVITDLGFHIHITQRIRLLGINCPEHGTPAGDNATAYTAAWIAQHGPALLLRTQLDRTEKYGRILGSIYASGRSLNEDLVTDGHAVAYDGGRRTLPRQGQPDPTEPVL
;
A
#
# COMPACT_ATOMS: atom_id res chain seq x y z
N MET A 1 9.39 -13.96 5.45
CA MET A 1 9.18 -12.93 4.41
C MET A 1 9.36 -13.63 3.08
N TYR A 2 8.43 -13.46 2.15
CA TYR A 2 8.54 -14.02 0.80
C TYR A 2 8.60 -12.88 -0.20
N GLU A 3 9.41 -13.05 -1.26
CA GLU A 3 9.58 -12.09 -2.32
C GLU A 3 9.08 -12.69 -3.63
N TYR A 4 8.32 -11.91 -4.39
CA TYR A 4 7.77 -12.34 -5.66
C TYR A 4 7.95 -11.27 -6.73
N ALA A 5 8.21 -11.71 -7.95
CA ALA A 5 8.07 -10.84 -9.11
C ALA A 5 6.57 -10.55 -9.31
N ALA A 6 6.24 -9.29 -9.47
CA ALA A 6 4.87 -8.84 -9.62
C ALA A 6 4.76 -7.73 -10.66
N GLN A 7 3.55 -7.54 -11.16
CA GLN A 7 3.17 -6.44 -12.02
C GLN A 7 1.93 -5.75 -11.44
N LEU A 8 1.85 -4.44 -11.58
CA LEU A 8 0.64 -3.70 -11.19
C LEU A 8 -0.52 -4.09 -12.11
N ALA A 9 -1.64 -4.51 -11.52
CA ALA A 9 -2.90 -4.67 -12.23
C ALA A 9 -3.72 -3.38 -12.17
N LYS A 10 -3.86 -2.82 -10.96
CA LYS A 10 -4.68 -1.63 -10.70
C LYS A 10 -4.27 -0.97 -9.38
N VAL A 11 -4.23 0.36 -9.35
CA VAL A 11 -4.22 1.12 -8.08
C VAL A 11 -5.67 1.29 -7.63
N VAL A 12 -5.98 0.83 -6.42
CA VAL A 12 -7.34 0.92 -5.84
C VAL A 12 -7.43 2.21 -5.04
N ASP A 13 -6.51 2.37 -4.08
CA ASP A 13 -6.36 3.52 -3.20
C ASP A 13 -4.86 3.79 -2.98
N GLY A 14 -4.52 4.89 -2.30
CA GLY A 14 -3.13 5.26 -2.02
C GLY A 14 -2.32 4.13 -1.35
N ASP A 15 -2.93 3.34 -0.47
CA ASP A 15 -2.29 2.23 0.27
C ASP A 15 -2.75 0.83 -0.19
N THR A 16 -3.57 0.73 -1.24
CA THR A 16 -4.18 -0.54 -1.64
C THR A 16 -4.08 -0.72 -3.15
N VAL A 17 -3.43 -1.81 -3.57
CA VAL A 17 -3.20 -2.10 -4.98
C VAL A 17 -3.52 -3.55 -5.32
N ASP A 18 -4.02 -3.77 -6.53
CA ASP A 18 -4.16 -5.11 -7.10
C ASP A 18 -2.91 -5.41 -7.93
N VAL A 19 -2.25 -6.54 -7.64
CA VAL A 19 -1.01 -6.96 -8.32
C VAL A 19 -1.17 -8.36 -8.90
N ILE A 20 -0.52 -8.59 -10.04
CA ILE A 20 -0.36 -9.91 -10.66
C ILE A 20 0.99 -10.44 -10.21
N THR A 21 0.98 -11.47 -9.37
CA THR A 21 2.19 -12.10 -8.83
C THR A 21 2.52 -13.36 -9.63
N ASP A 22 3.79 -13.47 -10.04
CA ASP A 22 4.32 -14.67 -10.69
C ASP A 22 4.80 -15.68 -9.64
N LEU A 23 4.26 -16.89 -9.69
CA LEU A 23 4.60 -18.00 -8.79
C LEU A 23 5.49 -19.05 -9.47
N GLY A 24 5.93 -18.80 -10.71
CA GLY A 24 6.61 -19.76 -11.57
C GLY A 24 5.63 -20.74 -12.23
N PHE A 25 6.17 -21.64 -13.06
CA PHE A 25 5.38 -22.68 -13.76
C PHE A 25 4.20 -22.14 -14.59
N HIS A 26 4.30 -20.91 -15.10
CA HIS A 26 3.22 -20.18 -15.78
C HIS A 26 1.98 -19.93 -14.91
N ILE A 27 2.11 -20.03 -13.58
CA ILE A 27 1.05 -19.76 -12.62
C ILE A 27 1.15 -18.32 -12.17
N HIS A 28 0.07 -17.57 -12.42
CA HIS A 28 -0.07 -16.18 -12.01
C HIS A 28 -1.31 -16.05 -11.14
N ILE A 29 -1.20 -15.24 -10.09
CA ILE A 29 -2.32 -14.93 -9.20
C ILE A 29 -2.50 -13.42 -9.16
N THR A 30 -3.75 -12.97 -9.28
CA THR A 30 -4.10 -11.58 -9.04
C THR A 30 -4.61 -11.44 -7.62
N GLN A 31 -3.97 -10.59 -6.82
CA GLN A 31 -4.34 -10.39 -5.42
C GLN A 31 -4.30 -8.92 -5.03
N ARG A 32 -5.21 -8.56 -4.12
CA ARG A 32 -5.24 -7.25 -3.49
C ARG A 32 -4.25 -7.21 -2.33
N ILE A 33 -3.33 -6.26 -2.39
CA ILE A 33 -2.31 -6.04 -1.37
C ILE A 33 -2.58 -4.69 -0.71
N ARG A 34 -2.60 -4.69 0.62
CA ARG A 34 -2.55 -3.46 1.42
C ARG A 34 -1.10 -3.21 1.82
N LEU A 35 -0.64 -1.98 1.63
CA LEU A 35 0.72 -1.58 1.94
C LEU A 35 0.95 -1.67 3.45
N LEU A 36 1.90 -2.52 3.82
CA LEU A 36 2.27 -2.76 5.21
C LEU A 36 2.92 -1.52 5.81
N GLY A 37 2.57 -1.23 7.07
CA GLY A 37 3.27 -0.23 7.87
C GLY A 37 2.84 1.21 7.59
N ILE A 38 1.85 1.43 6.73
CA ILE A 38 1.39 2.77 6.33
C ILE A 38 -0.13 2.85 6.30
N ASN A 39 -0.65 4.07 6.41
CA ASN A 39 -2.06 4.38 6.21
C ASN A 39 -2.18 5.64 5.34
N CYS A 40 -2.94 5.53 4.26
CA CYS A 40 -3.24 6.68 3.40
C CYS A 40 -4.54 7.38 3.84
N PRO A 41 -4.75 8.65 3.45
CA PRO A 41 -6.01 9.34 3.67
C PRO A 41 -7.20 8.59 3.07
N GLU A 42 -8.39 8.82 3.63
CA GLU A 42 -9.62 8.15 3.20
C GLU A 42 -9.96 8.42 1.72
N HIS A 43 -10.47 7.40 1.04
CA HIS A 43 -10.89 7.47 -0.35
C HIS A 43 -11.97 8.54 -0.56
N GLY A 44 -11.92 9.25 -1.70
CA GLY A 44 -12.89 10.30 -2.03
C GLY A 44 -12.65 11.63 -1.30
N THR A 45 -11.58 11.73 -0.51
CA THR A 45 -11.04 13.00 -0.06
C THR A 45 -9.98 13.50 -1.06
N PRO A 46 -9.76 14.82 -1.21
CA PRO A 46 -8.69 15.33 -2.07
C PRO A 46 -7.30 14.77 -1.72
N ALA A 47 -7.04 14.52 -0.44
CA ALA A 47 -5.81 13.91 0.04
C ALA A 47 -5.68 12.44 -0.39
N GLY A 48 -6.77 11.66 -0.33
CA GLY A 48 -6.82 10.27 -0.75
C GLY A 48 -6.67 10.12 -2.27
N ASP A 49 -7.28 11.02 -3.04
CA ASP A 49 -7.14 11.08 -4.49
C ASP A 49 -5.69 11.42 -4.89
N ASN A 50 -5.07 12.36 -4.18
CA ASN A 50 -3.65 12.70 -4.37
C ASN A 50 -2.72 11.53 -4.05
N ALA A 51 -2.96 10.81 -2.95
CA ALA A 51 -2.17 9.62 -2.60
C ALA A 51 -2.32 8.51 -3.66
N THR A 52 -3.54 8.31 -4.17
CA THR A 52 -3.82 7.34 -5.24
C THR A 52 -3.10 7.72 -6.54
N ALA A 53 -3.14 9.00 -6.92
CA ALA A 53 -2.44 9.51 -8.09
C ALA A 53 -0.92 9.38 -7.94
N TYR A 54 -0.39 9.66 -6.74
CA TYR A 54 1.02 9.48 -6.42
C TYR A 54 1.44 8.02 -6.61
N THR A 55 0.70 7.06 -6.05
CA THR A 55 1.01 5.63 -6.20
C THR A 55 1.04 5.20 -7.66
N ALA A 56 0.08 5.66 -8.47
CA ALA A 56 0.06 5.38 -9.90
C ALA A 56 1.27 5.99 -10.64
N ALA A 57 1.61 7.25 -10.34
CA ALA A 57 2.74 7.95 -10.93
C ALA A 57 4.08 7.32 -10.54
N TRP A 58 4.23 6.94 -9.27
CA TRP A 58 5.42 6.27 -8.74
C TRP A 58 5.67 4.96 -9.49
N ILE A 59 4.66 4.13 -9.68
CA ILE A 59 4.80 2.85 -10.40
C ILE A 59 5.12 3.08 -11.88
N ALA A 60 4.48 4.05 -12.52
CA ALA A 60 4.77 4.41 -13.90
C ALA A 60 6.22 4.88 -14.10
N GLN A 61 6.78 5.61 -13.12
CA GLN A 61 8.16 6.11 -13.15
C GLN A 61 9.20 5.00 -12.95
N HIS A 62 8.94 4.05 -12.05
CA HIS A 62 9.94 3.04 -11.64
C HIS A 62 9.82 1.72 -12.42
N GLY A 63 8.83 1.60 -13.30
CA GLY A 63 8.65 0.49 -14.24
C GLY A 63 7.67 -0.58 -13.76
N PRO A 64 7.12 -1.40 -14.67
CA PRO A 64 6.07 -2.36 -14.32
C PRO A 64 6.59 -3.59 -13.56
N ALA A 65 7.91 -3.80 -13.55
CA ALA A 65 8.54 -4.88 -12.80
C ALA A 65 8.61 -4.49 -11.32
N LEU A 66 7.70 -5.03 -10.54
CA LEU A 66 7.62 -4.83 -9.11
C LEU A 66 8.17 -6.05 -8.39
N LEU A 67 8.77 -5.81 -7.23
CA LEU A 67 9.09 -6.83 -6.25
C LEU A 67 8.09 -6.70 -5.10
N LEU A 68 7.22 -7.68 -4.97
CA LEU A 68 6.27 -7.77 -3.87
C LEU A 68 6.91 -8.54 -2.72
N ARG A 69 7.07 -7.88 -1.56
CA ARG A 69 7.44 -8.56 -0.32
C ARG A 69 6.21 -8.75 0.55
N THR A 70 5.82 -10.00 0.81
CA THR A 70 4.68 -10.28 1.67
C THR A 70 5.11 -10.68 3.08
N GLN A 71 4.30 -10.29 4.05
CA GLN A 71 4.38 -10.77 5.42
C GLN A 71 3.07 -11.47 5.77
N LEU A 72 3.17 -12.66 6.37
CA LEU A 72 1.99 -13.32 6.93
C LEU A 72 1.53 -12.53 8.14
N ASP A 73 0.38 -11.88 8.04
CA ASP A 73 -0.32 -11.41 9.22
C ASP A 73 -1.00 -12.62 9.89
N ARG A 74 -0.37 -13.13 10.94
CA ARG A 74 -0.88 -14.27 11.73
C ARG A 74 -2.06 -13.87 12.62
N THR A 75 -2.40 -12.59 12.64
CA THR A 75 -3.35 -11.96 13.56
C THR A 75 -4.65 -11.53 12.88
N GLU A 76 -4.70 -11.55 11.55
CA GLU A 76 -5.86 -11.03 10.82
C GLU A 76 -6.96 -12.08 10.60
N LYS A 77 -8.15 -11.76 11.11
CA LYS A 77 -9.39 -12.54 11.00
C LYS A 77 -9.98 -12.56 9.57
N TYR A 78 -9.40 -11.80 8.63
CA TYR A 78 -10.00 -11.49 7.33
C TYR A 78 -9.10 -11.78 6.12
N GLY A 79 -7.91 -12.36 6.32
CA GLY A 79 -7.10 -12.91 5.23
C GLY A 79 -6.62 -11.89 4.18
N ARG A 80 -6.45 -10.61 4.54
CA ARG A 80 -5.84 -9.64 3.63
C ARG A 80 -4.34 -9.85 3.62
N ILE A 81 -3.72 -9.61 2.48
CA ILE A 81 -2.28 -9.75 2.34
C ILE A 81 -1.67 -8.39 2.57
N LEU A 82 -0.82 -8.30 3.58
CA LEU A 82 0.01 -7.14 3.84
C LEU A 82 1.36 -7.33 3.15
N GLY A 83 1.81 -6.28 2.49
CA GLY A 83 3.08 -6.32 1.79
C GLY A 83 3.69 -4.97 1.51
N SER A 84 4.94 -5.00 1.09
CA SER A 84 5.69 -3.83 0.67
C SER A 84 6.08 -3.98 -0.79
N ILE A 85 5.93 -2.91 -1.56
CA ILE A 85 6.24 -2.89 -2.99
C ILE A 85 7.57 -2.19 -3.19
N TYR A 86 8.41 -2.82 -4.00
CA TYR A 86 9.69 -2.27 -4.40
C TYR A 86 9.79 -2.23 -5.92
N ALA A 87 10.43 -1.18 -6.44
CA ALA A 87 10.77 -1.05 -7.84
C ALA A 87 12.08 -0.27 -7.93
N SER A 88 12.99 -0.71 -8.81
CA SER A 88 14.28 -0.04 -9.01
C SER A 88 15.07 0.23 -7.71
N GLY A 89 14.98 -0.67 -6.72
CA GLY A 89 15.66 -0.54 -5.43
C GLY A 89 15.02 0.41 -4.40
N ARG A 90 13.88 1.03 -4.73
CA ARG A 90 13.12 1.92 -3.83
C ARG A 90 11.87 1.24 -3.30
N SER A 91 11.39 1.68 -2.14
CA SER A 91 10.13 1.22 -1.55
C SER A 91 9.02 2.25 -1.76
N LEU A 92 7.92 1.82 -2.39
CA LEU A 92 6.71 2.64 -2.51
C LEU A 92 6.17 3.04 -1.13
N ASN A 93 6.23 2.14 -0.15
CA ASN A 93 5.73 2.39 1.20
C ASN A 93 6.49 3.53 1.88
N GLU A 94 7.82 3.51 1.80
CA GLU A 94 8.68 4.55 2.39
C GLU A 94 8.53 5.89 1.66
N ASP A 95 8.44 5.85 0.33
CA ASP A 95 8.29 7.06 -0.49
C ASP A 95 6.93 7.72 -0.25
N LEU A 96 5.85 6.94 -0.09
CA LEU A 96 4.52 7.46 0.29
C LEU A 96 4.55 8.23 1.61
N VAL A 97 5.30 7.74 2.62
CA VAL A 97 5.43 8.42 3.91
C VAL A 97 6.34 9.64 3.80
N THR A 98 7.48 9.48 3.13
CA THR A 98 8.50 10.54 2.99
C THR A 98 7.95 11.75 2.24
N ASP A 99 7.13 11.51 1.21
CA ASP A 99 6.53 12.56 0.39
C ASP A 99 5.17 13.06 0.94
N GLY A 100 4.76 12.60 2.13
CA GLY A 100 3.59 13.13 2.85
C GLY A 100 2.23 12.62 2.35
N HIS A 101 2.21 11.54 1.56
CA HIS A 101 0.99 10.92 1.06
C HIS A 101 0.42 9.83 1.99
N ALA A 102 1.20 9.40 2.97
CA ALA A 102 0.79 8.41 3.98
C ALA A 102 1.42 8.72 5.34
N VAL A 103 0.87 8.12 6.40
CA VAL A 103 1.49 8.10 7.74
C VAL A 103 1.93 6.69 8.10
N ALA A 104 2.99 6.57 8.90
CA ALA A 104 3.40 5.29 9.46
C ALA A 104 2.30 4.73 10.39
N TYR A 105 1.97 3.46 10.23
CA TYR A 105 0.91 2.79 10.97
C TYR A 105 1.33 1.37 11.35
N ASP A 106 1.25 1.04 12.63
CA ASP A 106 1.74 -0.21 13.21
C ASP A 106 0.67 -1.31 13.31
N GLY A 107 -0.54 -1.07 12.79
CA GLY A 107 -1.66 -2.02 12.92
C GLY A 107 -2.42 -1.92 14.24
N GLY A 108 -2.22 -0.85 15.02
CA GLY A 108 -3.01 -0.58 16.22
C GLY A 108 -4.53 -0.53 15.96
N ARG A 109 -5.36 -0.58 17.01
CA ARG A 109 -6.79 -0.28 16.82
C ARG A 109 -6.92 1.21 16.50
N ARG A 110 -7.56 1.52 15.37
CA ARG A 110 -7.98 2.89 15.03
C ARG A 110 -8.85 3.43 16.16
N THR A 111 -8.29 4.28 17.01
CA THR A 111 -9.06 5.07 17.97
C THR A 111 -9.79 6.13 17.18
N LEU A 112 -11.10 5.97 17.02
CA LEU A 112 -11.93 7.01 16.44
C LEU A 112 -11.63 8.34 17.17
N PRO A 113 -11.36 9.42 16.44
CA PRO A 113 -11.18 10.71 17.07
C PRO A 113 -12.41 11.08 17.89
N ARG A 114 -12.19 11.70 19.06
CA ARG A 114 -13.28 12.36 19.80
C ARG A 114 -13.83 13.47 18.88
N GLN A 115 -15.16 13.62 18.81
CA GLN A 115 -15.82 14.60 17.92
C GLN A 115 -15.11 15.96 17.97
N GLY A 116 -14.60 16.42 16.82
CA GLY A 116 -13.93 17.71 16.67
C GLY A 116 -12.39 17.69 16.72
N GLN A 117 -11.76 16.53 16.83
CA GLN A 117 -10.30 16.37 16.78
C GLN A 117 -9.87 15.64 15.50
N PRO A 118 -8.79 16.05 14.80
CA PRO A 118 -8.31 15.33 13.62
C PRO A 118 -7.91 13.90 13.99
N ASP A 119 -8.14 12.94 13.07
CA ASP A 119 -7.75 11.54 13.27
C ASP A 119 -6.21 11.49 13.42
N PRO A 120 -5.65 10.98 14.54
CA PRO A 120 -4.20 10.91 14.74
C PRO A 120 -3.51 9.98 13.73
N THR A 121 -4.28 9.19 12.98
CA THR A 121 -3.79 8.29 11.91
C THR A 121 -4.01 8.83 10.50
N GLU A 122 -4.42 10.10 10.37
CA GLU A 122 -4.52 10.81 9.09
C GLU A 122 -3.38 11.84 8.98
N PRO A 123 -2.73 11.97 7.80
CA PRO A 123 -1.74 13.00 7.59
C PRO A 123 -2.40 14.38 7.65
N VAL A 124 -1.80 15.29 8.42
CA VAL A 124 -2.19 16.70 8.45
C VAL A 124 -1.57 17.39 7.23
N LEU A 125 -2.33 17.45 6.14
CA LEU A 125 -1.97 18.21 4.93
C LEU A 125 -2.57 19.62 4.97
#